data_AF-A0A2S7MXC1-F1
#
_entry.id   AF-A0A2S7MXC1-F1
#
_cell.length_a   1.000
_cell.length_b   1.000
_cell.length_c   1.000
_cell.angle_alpha   90.00
_cell.angle_beta   90.00
_cell.angle_gamma   90.00
#
_symmetry.space_group_name_H-M   'P 1'
#
loop_
_entity.id
_entity.type
_entity.pdbx_description
1 polymer ?
#
loop_
_entity_poly.entity_id
_entity_poly.type
_entity_poly.pdbx_seq_one_letter_code
_entity_poly.pdbx_strand_id
1 'polypeptide(L)'
;MKSEKDKYKTVRIHPEDYRDLRVMAYHKHLTMVDCVSYLINEEKRRILEDKIDTLEVIPFINIHHKELFIKYVGTFPWDIRDTHNLVIFYTYAALGIIKEDKYSNWQRDWEDTIYESKSSGQFSELDEKGKQLVEFASVVLKADHEAIVKVLLNIDDSNLSIAKAMVRLKFNGIEKLVI
;
A
#
# COMPACT_ATOMS: atom_id res chain seq x y z
N MET A 1 -32.19 10.41 8.16
CA MET A 1 -30.82 9.88 7.99
C MET A 1 -30.69 9.34 6.57
N LYS A 2 -29.85 9.93 5.71
CA LYS A 2 -29.46 9.30 4.43
C LYS A 2 -28.35 8.30 4.74
N SER A 3 -28.55 7.04 4.39
CA SER A 3 -27.51 6.01 4.56
C SER A 3 -26.34 6.33 3.62
N GLU A 4 -25.10 6.17 4.09
CA GLU A 4 -23.89 6.42 3.29
C GLU A 4 -23.70 5.43 2.11
N LYS A 5 -24.60 4.47 1.92
CA LYS A 5 -24.48 3.39 0.93
C LYS A 5 -24.88 3.77 -0.50
N ASP A 6 -25.45 4.96 -0.74
CA ASP A 6 -26.02 5.31 -2.06
C ASP A 6 -25.47 6.63 -2.63
N LYS A 7 -24.13 6.81 -2.66
CA LYS A 7 -23.51 7.90 -3.42
C LYS A 7 -23.27 7.46 -4.87
N TYR A 8 -24.31 7.52 -5.70
CA TYR A 8 -24.16 7.35 -7.14
C TYR A 8 -23.58 8.61 -7.78
N LYS A 9 -22.58 8.44 -8.65
CA LYS A 9 -22.05 9.51 -9.49
C LYS A 9 -22.57 9.32 -10.91
N THR A 10 -23.26 10.33 -11.44
CA THR A 10 -23.68 10.32 -12.85
C THR A 10 -22.49 10.60 -13.75
N VAL A 11 -22.26 9.74 -14.73
CA VAL A 11 -21.20 9.88 -15.74
C VAL A 11 -21.86 10.01 -17.11
N ARG A 12 -21.38 10.95 -17.92
CA ARG A 12 -21.77 11.06 -19.33
C ARG A 12 -20.76 10.28 -20.15
N ILE A 13 -21.23 9.40 -21.02
CA ILE A 13 -20.40 8.60 -21.93
C ILE A 13 -20.91 8.76 -23.35
N HIS A 14 -20.04 8.53 -24.33
CA HIS A 14 -20.46 8.58 -25.72
C HIS A 14 -21.43 7.43 -26.04
N PRO A 15 -22.36 7.62 -27.00
CA PRO A 15 -23.33 6.57 -27.35
C PRO A 15 -22.69 5.25 -27.81
N GLU A 16 -21.53 5.34 -28.46
CA GLU A 16 -20.75 4.18 -28.93
C GLU A 16 -20.20 3.39 -27.73
N ASP A 17 -19.51 4.06 -26.80
CA ASP A 17 -19.02 3.45 -25.55
C ASP A 17 -20.16 2.84 -24.72
N TYR A 18 -21.33 3.48 -24.69
CA TYR A 18 -22.50 2.95 -23.99
C TYR A 18 -22.95 1.60 -24.56
N ARG A 19 -22.92 1.47 -25.90
CA ARG A 19 -23.29 0.23 -26.58
C ARG A 19 -22.31 -0.89 -26.24
N ASP A 20 -21.02 -0.59 -26.27
CA ASP A 20 -19.96 -1.57 -26.01
C ASP A 20 -19.97 -2.02 -24.54
N LEU A 21 -20.16 -1.08 -23.61
CA LEU A 21 -20.34 -1.39 -22.18
C LEU A 21 -21.56 -2.30 -21.95
N ARG A 22 -22.67 -2.04 -22.64
CA ARG A 22 -23.89 -2.87 -22.51
C ARG A 22 -23.69 -4.28 -23.02
N VAL A 23 -22.99 -4.44 -24.14
CA VAL A 23 -22.64 -5.76 -24.70
C VAL A 23 -21.70 -6.50 -23.74
N MET A 24 -20.68 -5.82 -23.22
CA MET A 24 -19.75 -6.41 -22.25
C MET A 24 -20.44 -6.84 -20.95
N ALA A 25 -21.30 -5.98 -20.39
CA ALA A 25 -22.07 -6.29 -19.19
C ALA A 25 -22.96 -7.52 -19.39
N TYR A 26 -23.62 -7.63 -20.55
CA TYR A 26 -24.43 -8.80 -20.90
C TYR A 26 -23.62 -10.09 -20.95
N HIS A 27 -22.46 -10.09 -21.63
CA HIS A 27 -21.61 -11.26 -21.74
C HIS A 27 -20.96 -11.68 -20.42
N LYS A 28 -20.71 -10.74 -19.52
CA LYS A 28 -20.14 -11.01 -18.19
C LYS A 28 -21.20 -11.27 -17.11
N HIS A 29 -22.48 -11.26 -17.47
CA HIS A 29 -23.60 -11.38 -16.52
C HIS A 29 -23.56 -10.32 -15.39
N LEU A 30 -23.17 -9.09 -15.73
CA LEU A 30 -23.04 -7.96 -14.80
C LEU A 30 -24.10 -6.90 -15.09
N THR A 31 -24.42 -6.07 -14.09
CA THR A 31 -25.13 -4.81 -14.36
C THR A 31 -24.18 -3.82 -15.05
N MET A 32 -24.73 -2.78 -15.69
CA MET A 32 -23.91 -1.70 -16.27
C MET A 32 -23.02 -1.01 -15.23
N VAL A 33 -23.55 -0.83 -14.01
CA VAL A 33 -22.81 -0.19 -12.91
C VAL A 33 -21.66 -1.08 -12.46
N ASP A 34 -21.90 -2.39 -12.34
CA ASP A 34 -20.87 -3.35 -11.96
C ASP A 34 -19.80 -3.48 -13.05
N CYS A 35 -20.19 -3.44 -14.33
CA CYS A 35 -19.27 -3.48 -15.45
C CYS A 35 -18.34 -2.26 -15.48
N VAL A 36 -18.88 -1.05 -15.26
CA VAL A 36 -18.06 0.16 -15.13
C VAL A 36 -17.14 0.09 -13.91
N SER A 37 -17.64 -0.37 -12.77
CA SER A 37 -16.84 -0.52 -11.55
C SER A 37 -15.71 -1.54 -11.74
N TYR A 38 -15.99 -2.65 -12.43
CA TYR A 38 -15.01 -3.65 -12.83
C TYR A 38 -13.91 -3.05 -13.71
N LEU A 39 -14.27 -2.28 -14.75
CA LEU A 39 -13.29 -1.64 -15.63
C LEU A 39 -12.41 -0.62 -14.91
N ILE A 40 -12.99 0.18 -14.01
CA ILE A 40 -12.22 1.12 -13.18
C ILE A 40 -11.23 0.36 -12.29
N ASN A 41 -11.65 -0.75 -11.68
CA ASN A 41 -10.77 -1.54 -10.83
C ASN A 41 -9.69 -2.27 -11.63
N GLU A 42 -10.01 -2.77 -12.82
CA GLU A 42 -9.03 -3.35 -13.74
C GLU A 42 -8.00 -2.31 -14.20
N GLU A 43 -8.42 -1.08 -14.49
CA GLU A 43 -7.48 -0.02 -14.85
C GLU A 43 -6.60 0.41 -13.67
N LYS A 44 -7.18 0.53 -12.47
CA LYS A 44 -6.41 0.77 -11.24
C LYS A 44 -5.37 -0.34 -10.99
N ARG A 45 -5.76 -1.60 -11.21
CA ARG A 45 -4.88 -2.78 -11.11
C ARG A 45 -3.78 -2.74 -12.16
N ARG A 46 -4.10 -2.43 -13.41
CA ARG A 46 -3.12 -2.30 -14.51
C ARG A 46 -2.10 -1.20 -14.25
N ILE A 47 -2.54 -0.02 -13.82
CA ILE A 47 -1.65 1.09 -13.45
C ILE A 47 -0.72 0.68 -12.30
N LEU A 48 -1.24 -0.11 -11.35
CA LEU A 48 -0.46 -0.63 -10.25
C LEU A 48 0.57 -1.66 -10.75
N GLU A 49 0.17 -2.61 -11.59
CA GLU A 49 1.03 -3.62 -12.22
C GLU A 49 2.15 -2.98 -13.07
N ASP A 50 1.83 -2.01 -13.94
CA ASP A 50 2.82 -1.28 -14.75
C ASP A 50 3.85 -0.52 -13.87
N LYS A 51 3.41 0.02 -12.73
CA LYS A 51 4.30 0.66 -11.74
C LYS A 51 5.09 -0.35 -10.90
N ILE A 52 4.63 -1.60 -10.84
CA ILE A 52 5.28 -2.72 -10.16
C ILE A 52 6.29 -3.41 -11.09
N ASP A 53 6.09 -3.44 -12.40
CA ASP A 53 7.04 -4.10 -13.31
C ASP A 53 8.27 -3.23 -13.63
N THR A 54 8.21 -1.92 -13.37
CA THR A 54 9.29 -0.96 -13.67
C THR A 54 10.42 -0.85 -12.64
N LEU A 55 10.42 -1.65 -11.58
CA LEU A 55 11.47 -1.56 -10.55
C LEU A 55 11.93 -2.96 -10.12
N GLU A 56 13.08 -3.41 -10.62
CA GLU A 56 13.67 -4.71 -10.26
C GLU A 56 14.31 -4.67 -8.84
N VAL A 57 14.43 -3.50 -8.22
CA VAL A 57 15.15 -3.31 -6.95
C VAL A 57 14.25 -2.67 -5.89
N ILE A 58 14.28 -3.18 -4.65
CA ILE A 58 13.69 -2.49 -3.49
C ILE A 58 14.53 -1.23 -3.25
N PRO A 59 13.99 -0.01 -3.43
CA PRO A 59 14.72 1.19 -3.12
C PRO A 59 14.96 1.28 -1.61
N PHE A 60 16.11 1.78 -1.19
CA PHE A 60 16.38 2.12 0.20
C PHE A 60 16.81 3.58 0.27
N ILE A 61 16.43 4.26 1.36
CA ILE A 61 16.77 5.68 1.58
C ILE A 61 18.29 5.84 1.63
N ASN A 62 18.95 4.91 2.30
CA ASN A 62 20.40 4.85 2.47
C ASN A 62 20.81 3.41 2.87
N ILE A 63 22.11 3.19 3.06
CA ILE A 63 22.65 1.88 3.45
C ILE A 63 22.11 1.41 4.81
N HIS A 64 21.87 2.33 5.74
CA HIS A 64 21.38 2.01 7.08
C HIS A 64 19.95 1.44 7.04
N HIS A 65 19.05 2.05 6.25
CA HIS A 65 17.71 1.51 6.00
C HIS A 65 17.81 0.08 5.45
N LYS A 66 18.67 -0.17 4.46
CA LYS A 66 18.87 -1.50 3.89
C LYS A 66 19.33 -2.52 4.94
N GLU A 67 20.36 -2.19 5.71
CA GLU A 67 20.91 -3.08 6.74
C GLU A 67 19.89 -3.41 7.83
N LEU A 68 19.13 -2.42 8.27
CA LEU A 68 18.12 -2.59 9.30
C LEU A 68 16.94 -3.44 8.82
N PHE A 69 16.52 -3.24 7.56
CA PHE A 69 15.50 -4.09 6.94
C PHE A 69 15.97 -5.54 6.82
N ILE A 70 17.20 -5.78 6.35
CA ILE A 70 17.79 -7.13 6.27
C ILE A 70 17.88 -7.75 7.67
N LYS A 71 18.27 -6.98 8.69
CA LYS A 71 18.31 -7.44 10.07
C LYS A 71 16.94 -7.91 10.55
N TYR A 72 15.86 -7.18 10.25
CA TYR A 72 14.49 -7.63 10.58
C TYR A 72 14.13 -8.94 9.87
N VAL A 73 14.29 -8.99 8.55
CA VAL A 73 14.00 -10.18 7.73
C VAL A 73 14.80 -11.41 8.21
N GLY A 74 16.08 -11.23 8.53
CA GLY A 74 16.95 -12.31 9.01
C GLY A 74 16.70 -12.73 10.45
N THR A 75 16.22 -11.83 11.32
CA THR A 75 15.87 -12.17 12.70
C THR A 75 14.55 -12.94 12.75
N PHE A 76 13.64 -12.68 11.81
CA PHE A 76 12.29 -13.24 11.78
C PHE A 76 11.98 -13.95 10.44
N PRO A 77 12.73 -15.00 10.08
CA PRO A 77 12.64 -15.63 8.76
C PRO A 77 11.30 -16.32 8.47
N TRP A 78 10.49 -16.60 9.50
CA TRP A 78 9.15 -17.19 9.32
C TRP A 78 8.08 -16.13 8.99
N ASP A 79 8.31 -14.88 9.42
CA ASP A 79 7.38 -13.76 9.25
C ASP A 79 7.51 -13.09 7.88
N ILE A 80 8.57 -13.40 7.12
CA ILE A 80 8.81 -12.84 5.77
C ILE A 80 7.77 -13.31 4.74
N ARG A 81 7.04 -14.40 5.04
CA ARG A 81 5.94 -14.90 4.22
C ARG A 81 4.68 -14.05 4.40
N ASP A 82 4.58 -13.33 5.52
CA ASP A 82 3.50 -12.39 5.75
C ASP A 82 3.88 -11.02 5.17
N THR A 83 3.23 -10.70 4.05
CA THR A 83 3.40 -9.41 3.38
C THR A 83 3.01 -8.21 4.25
N HIS A 84 2.21 -8.42 5.29
CA HIS A 84 1.89 -7.41 6.30
C HIS A 84 3.14 -7.06 7.12
N ASN A 85 3.86 -8.07 7.63
CA ASN A 85 5.07 -7.86 8.41
C ASN A 85 6.21 -7.26 7.57
N LEU A 86 6.30 -7.60 6.28
CA LEU A 86 7.28 -6.98 5.39
C LEU A 86 7.13 -5.47 5.26
N VAL A 87 5.89 -4.97 5.16
CA VAL A 87 5.62 -3.52 5.11
C VAL A 87 5.98 -2.85 6.43
N ILE A 88 5.68 -3.51 7.56
CA ILE A 88 6.03 -3.03 8.90
C ILE A 88 7.55 -2.93 9.06
N PHE A 89 8.28 -4.01 8.75
CA PHE A 89 9.75 -4.06 8.83
C PHE A 89 10.41 -3.00 7.96
N TYR A 90 9.91 -2.85 6.72
CA TYR A 90 10.42 -1.87 5.79
C TYR A 90 10.16 -0.44 6.27
N THR A 91 9.00 -0.17 6.86
CA THR A 91 8.67 1.15 7.41
C THR A 91 9.50 1.46 8.65
N TYR A 92 9.63 0.52 9.60
CA TYR A 92 10.50 0.70 10.76
C TYR A 92 11.97 0.90 10.38
N ALA A 93 12.45 0.16 9.39
CA ALA A 93 13.81 0.33 8.88
C ALA A 93 14.02 1.69 8.20
N ALA A 94 13.03 2.18 7.45
CA ALA A 94 13.07 3.52 6.86
C ALA A 94 13.12 4.64 7.90
N LEU A 95 12.51 4.42 9.07
CA LEU A 95 12.48 5.35 10.19
C LEU A 95 13.65 5.18 11.17
N GLY A 96 14.52 4.19 10.97
CA GLY A 96 15.64 3.89 11.87
C GLY A 96 15.20 3.35 13.24
N ILE A 97 13.98 2.84 13.36
CA ILE A 97 13.48 2.24 14.61
C ILE A 97 14.18 0.90 14.81
N ILE A 98 14.70 0.65 16.01
CA ILE A 98 15.32 -0.63 16.40
C ILE A 98 14.42 -1.31 17.42
N LYS A 99 13.97 -2.53 17.10
CA LYS A 99 13.22 -3.39 18.01
C LYS A 99 14.08 -4.61 18.36
N GLU A 100 14.31 -4.82 19.64
CA GLU A 100 15.22 -5.86 20.15
C GLU A 100 14.50 -7.17 20.54
N ASP A 101 13.17 -7.16 20.63
CA ASP A 101 12.39 -8.28 21.17
C ASP A 101 12.05 -9.36 20.13
N LYS A 102 12.48 -10.59 20.43
CA LYS A 102 12.25 -11.81 19.64
C LYS A 102 10.82 -12.37 19.68
N TYR A 103 9.94 -11.79 20.51
CA TYR A 103 8.55 -12.27 20.74
C TYR A 103 7.49 -11.20 20.48
N SER A 104 7.82 -10.15 19.72
CA SER A 104 6.92 -9.04 19.49
C SER A 104 5.78 -9.42 18.55
N ASN A 105 4.56 -9.09 18.95
CA ASN A 105 3.39 -9.20 18.10
C ASN A 105 3.38 -7.96 17.19
N TRP A 106 4.21 -7.97 16.14
CA TRP A 106 4.52 -6.83 15.28
C TRP A 106 3.28 -6.09 14.79
N GLN A 107 2.21 -6.81 14.48
CA GLN A 107 0.96 -6.23 14.03
C GLN A 107 0.27 -5.45 15.16
N ARG A 108 0.26 -5.98 16.38
CA ARG A 108 -0.26 -5.28 17.57
C ARG A 108 0.64 -4.11 17.94
N ASP A 109 1.96 -4.30 17.94
CA ASP A 109 2.93 -3.24 18.20
C ASP A 109 2.84 -2.12 17.17
N TRP A 110 2.55 -2.44 15.92
CA TRP A 110 2.34 -1.50 14.84
C TRP A 110 1.01 -0.77 14.97
N GLU A 111 -0.08 -1.48 15.27
CA GLU A 111 -1.37 -0.90 15.61
C GLU A 111 -1.26 0.02 16.82
N ASP A 112 -0.51 -0.36 17.86
CA ASP A 112 -0.19 0.47 19.02
C ASP A 112 0.73 1.63 18.62
N THR A 113 1.71 1.44 17.74
CA THR A 113 2.57 2.53 17.22
C THR A 113 1.77 3.55 16.41
N ILE A 114 0.77 3.11 15.63
CA ILE A 114 -0.15 3.98 14.89
C ILE A 114 -1.20 4.59 15.81
N TYR A 115 -1.76 3.83 16.74
CA TYR A 115 -2.83 4.28 17.64
C TYR A 115 -2.28 5.23 18.71
N GLU A 116 -1.07 4.97 19.21
CA GLU A 116 -0.27 5.81 20.10
C GLU A 116 0.67 6.76 19.34
N SER A 117 0.53 6.90 18.01
CA SER A 117 1.26 7.91 17.21
C SER A 117 0.95 9.36 17.61
N LYS A 118 0.06 9.57 18.59
CA LYS A 118 -0.14 10.87 19.25
C LYS A 118 0.64 11.03 20.56
N SER A 119 1.37 10.02 21.03
CA SER A 119 1.96 9.99 22.38
C SER A 119 3.30 9.25 22.54
N SER A 120 3.81 8.52 21.54
CA SER A 120 5.16 7.92 21.63
C SER A 120 6.26 8.93 21.28
N GLY A 121 7.29 9.03 22.11
CA GLY A 121 8.39 10.01 21.95
C GLY A 121 9.11 9.90 20.60
N GLN A 122 9.25 8.69 20.07
CA GLN A 122 9.90 8.43 18.79
C GLN A 122 9.10 8.93 17.58
N PHE A 123 7.76 8.94 17.64
CA PHE A 123 6.92 9.44 16.54
C PHE A 123 6.81 10.98 16.55
N SER A 124 6.76 11.59 17.74
CA SER A 124 6.78 13.06 17.87
C SER A 124 8.06 13.70 17.35
N GLU A 125 9.15 12.94 17.27
CA GLU A 125 10.45 13.35 16.75
C GLU A 125 10.59 13.17 15.23
N LEU A 126 9.64 12.48 14.58
CA LEU A 126 9.65 12.33 13.12
C LEU A 126 9.36 13.66 12.43
N ASP A 127 10.11 13.93 11.37
CA ASP A 127 9.77 15.01 10.45
C ASP A 127 8.49 14.68 9.66
N GLU A 128 7.96 15.68 8.97
CA GLU A 128 6.71 15.52 8.19
C GLU A 128 6.82 14.40 7.13
N LYS A 129 8.04 14.11 6.65
CA LYS A 129 8.30 13.02 5.70
C LYS A 129 8.17 11.66 6.35
N GLY A 130 8.69 11.48 7.56
CA GLY A 130 8.55 10.25 8.34
C GLY A 130 7.09 9.95 8.70
N LYS A 131 6.34 10.98 9.11
CA LYS A 131 4.89 10.84 9.39
C LYS A 131 4.10 10.41 8.16
N GLN A 132 4.37 11.05 7.01
CA GLN A 132 3.73 10.70 5.73
C GLN A 132 3.97 9.22 5.35
N LEU A 133 5.16 8.66 5.62
CA LEU A 133 5.45 7.25 5.38
C LEU A 133 4.67 6.31 6.30
N VAL A 134 4.52 6.65 7.59
CA VAL A 134 3.73 5.83 8.53
C VAL A 134 2.25 5.85 8.18
N GLU A 135 1.70 7.02 7.86
CA GLU A 135 0.32 7.14 7.41
C GLU A 135 0.08 6.34 6.14
N PHE A 136 1.00 6.42 5.17
CA PHE A 136 0.89 5.64 3.95
C PHE A 136 0.99 4.13 4.20
N ALA A 137 1.94 3.68 5.03
CA ALA A 137 2.05 2.28 5.41
C ALA A 137 0.76 1.76 6.07
N SER A 138 0.12 2.57 6.91
CA SER A 138 -1.18 2.26 7.53
C SER A 138 -2.28 2.01 6.50
N VAL A 139 -2.28 2.76 5.39
CA VAL A 139 -3.21 2.60 4.28
C VAL A 139 -2.88 1.34 3.47
N VAL A 140 -1.60 1.10 3.18
CA VAL A 140 -1.14 -0.09 2.46
C VAL A 140 -1.51 -1.38 3.20
N LEU A 141 -1.37 -1.41 4.51
CA LEU A 141 -1.64 -2.58 5.34
C LEU A 141 -3.11 -3.00 5.35
N LYS A 142 -4.03 -2.04 5.20
CA LYS A 142 -5.47 -2.29 5.02
C LYS A 142 -5.83 -2.89 3.65
N ALA A 143 -4.88 -2.91 2.71
CA ALA A 143 -5.04 -3.43 1.35
C ALA A 143 -6.21 -2.81 0.56
N ASP A 144 -6.57 -1.56 0.86
CA ASP A 144 -7.57 -0.80 0.13
C ASP A 144 -6.93 -0.11 -1.08
N HIS A 145 -7.09 -0.71 -2.26
CA HIS A 145 -6.52 -0.21 -3.51
C HIS A 145 -6.91 1.24 -3.83
N GLU A 146 -8.14 1.66 -3.51
CA GLU A 146 -8.58 3.03 -3.80
C GLU A 146 -7.94 4.03 -2.86
N ALA A 147 -7.89 3.70 -1.56
CA ALA A 147 -7.20 4.53 -0.58
C ALA A 147 -5.70 4.63 -0.88
N ILE A 148 -5.04 3.52 -1.24
CA ILE A 148 -3.63 3.48 -1.61
C ILE A 148 -3.35 4.43 -2.78
N VAL A 149 -4.10 4.32 -3.87
CA VAL A 149 -3.92 5.19 -5.05
C VAL A 149 -4.12 6.66 -4.68
N LYS A 150 -5.17 6.97 -3.89
CA LYS A 150 -5.47 8.34 -3.49
C LYS A 150 -4.35 8.97 -2.67
N VAL A 151 -3.75 8.24 -1.73
CA VAL A 151 -2.64 8.77 -0.93
C VAL A 151 -1.34 8.83 -1.75
N LEU A 152 -1.09 7.83 -2.60
CA LEU A 152 0.11 7.79 -3.45
C LEU A 152 0.17 8.94 -4.47
N LEU A 153 -0.98 9.51 -4.87
CA LEU A 153 -1.03 10.71 -5.73
C LEU A 153 -0.60 12.00 -5.02
N ASN A 154 -0.62 12.02 -3.68
CA ASN A 154 -0.33 13.20 -2.87
C ASN A 154 0.96 13.06 -2.05
N ILE A 155 1.72 11.98 -2.28
CA ILE A 155 2.98 11.76 -1.58
C ILE A 155 4.08 12.63 -2.19
N ASP A 156 4.98 13.13 -1.36
CA ASP A 156 6.14 13.87 -1.86
C ASP A 156 7.04 13.00 -2.74
N ASP A 157 7.57 13.59 -3.80
CA ASP A 157 8.45 12.90 -4.76
C ASP A 157 9.65 12.22 -4.08
N SER A 158 10.17 12.81 -2.99
CA SER A 158 11.27 12.23 -2.22
C SER A 158 10.91 10.92 -1.50
N ASN A 159 9.62 10.71 -1.21
CA ASN A 159 9.10 9.51 -0.53
C ASN A 159 8.41 8.53 -1.48
N LEU A 160 8.15 8.95 -2.73
CA LEU A 160 7.43 8.16 -3.71
C LEU A 160 8.08 6.79 -3.99
N SER A 161 9.42 6.72 -4.02
CA SER A 161 10.14 5.46 -4.23
C SER A 161 9.92 4.47 -3.08
N ILE A 162 9.97 4.96 -1.84
CA ILE A 162 9.77 4.17 -0.62
C ILE A 162 8.31 3.70 -0.51
N ALA A 163 7.36 4.58 -0.81
CA ALA A 163 5.94 4.21 -0.83
C ALA A 163 5.63 3.15 -1.89
N LYS A 164 6.18 3.26 -3.10
CA LYS A 164 6.04 2.21 -4.12
C LYS A 164 6.58 0.86 -3.62
N ALA A 165 7.71 0.86 -2.91
CA ALA A 165 8.28 -0.34 -2.32
C ALA A 165 7.38 -1.00 -1.28
N MET A 166 6.74 -0.21 -0.40
CA MET A 166 5.76 -0.71 0.56
C MET A 166 4.59 -1.43 -0.12
N VAL A 167 4.03 -0.83 -1.18
CA VAL A 167 2.93 -1.43 -1.94
C VAL A 167 3.35 -2.78 -2.54
N ARG A 168 4.56 -2.87 -3.08
CA ARG A 168 5.10 -4.12 -3.63
C ARG A 168 5.29 -5.20 -2.59
N LEU A 169 5.93 -4.86 -1.48
CA LEU A 169 6.11 -5.80 -0.38
C LEU A 169 4.75 -6.35 0.07
N LYS A 170 3.71 -5.50 0.09
CA LYS A 170 2.35 -5.90 0.45
C LYS A 170 1.72 -6.92 -0.52
N PHE A 171 1.84 -6.70 -1.83
CA PHE A 171 1.12 -7.49 -2.84
C PHE A 171 1.94 -8.63 -3.44
N ASN A 172 3.27 -8.53 -3.43
CA ASN A 172 4.16 -9.49 -4.09
C ASN A 172 5.12 -10.23 -3.14
N GLY A 173 5.23 -9.78 -1.88
CA GLY A 173 6.20 -10.33 -0.93
C GLY A 173 7.65 -10.14 -1.38
N ILE A 174 8.58 -10.90 -0.77
CA ILE A 174 10.00 -10.88 -1.14
C ILE A 174 10.31 -11.76 -2.37
N GLU A 175 9.50 -12.78 -2.65
CA GLU A 175 9.88 -13.86 -3.59
C GLU A 175 9.86 -13.46 -5.08
N LYS A 176 9.12 -12.42 -5.46
CA LYS A 176 9.18 -11.84 -6.82
C LYS A 176 10.26 -10.77 -6.97
N LEU A 177 11.06 -10.54 -5.94
CA LEU A 177 12.19 -9.61 -5.94
C LEU A 177 13.43 -10.44 -6.26
N VAL A 178 13.74 -10.53 -7.55
CA VAL A 178 14.96 -11.18 -8.03
C VAL A 178 16.17 -10.49 -7.39
N ILE A 179 16.98 -11.24 -6.65
CA ILE A 179 18.34 -10.87 -6.22
C ILE A 179 19.28 -11.11 -7.41
#